data_AF-A0A2V3HSN2-F1
#
_entry.id   AF-A0A2V3HSN2-F1
#
_cell.length_a   1.000
_cell.length_b   1.000
_cell.length_c   1.000
_cell.angle_alpha   90.00
_cell.angle_beta   90.00
_cell.angle_gamma   90.00
#
_symmetry.space_group_name_H-M   'P 1'
#
loop_
_entity.id
_entity.type
_entity.pdbx_description
1 polymer ?
#
loop_
_entity_poly.entity_id
_entity_poly.type
_entity_poly.pdbx_seq_one_letter_code
_entity_poly.pdbx_strand_id
1 'polypeptide(L)'
;MDPVGLAETVSVSLCSLAVLLWMSIGTFSRTEAAELLAQRVIAALCIISAILLFALHHMGGELWGSRNVARPLAVVAVIVALAGMLNIKGKDIRGETNPHNIAKIRQEKKPKD
;
A
#
# COMPACT_ATOMS: atom_id res chain seq x y z
N MET A 1 13.90 -15.85 22.60
CA MET A 1 12.59 -15.77 21.91
C MET A 1 12.57 -16.88 20.89
N ASP A 2 11.54 -17.70 20.89
CA ASP A 2 11.40 -18.81 19.94
C ASP A 2 11.22 -18.26 18.52
N PRO A 3 11.81 -18.90 17.48
CA PRO A 3 11.72 -18.40 16.11
C PRO A 3 10.27 -18.27 15.62
N VAL A 4 9.39 -19.13 16.12
CA VAL A 4 7.95 -19.10 15.83
C VAL A 4 7.27 -17.87 16.46
N GLY A 5 7.53 -17.60 17.75
CA GLY A 5 6.94 -16.44 18.44
C GLY A 5 7.47 -15.10 17.90
N LEU A 6 8.72 -15.06 17.43
CA LEU A 6 9.25 -13.90 16.72
C LEU A 6 8.53 -13.68 15.38
N ALA A 7 8.32 -14.74 14.59
CA ALA A 7 7.60 -14.65 13.31
C ALA A 7 6.14 -14.21 13.51
N GLU A 8 5.47 -14.70 14.55
CA GLU A 8 4.12 -14.26 14.93
C GLU A 8 4.09 -12.77 15.22
N THR A 9 4.96 -12.31 16.14
CA THR A 9 4.99 -10.90 16.57
C THR A 9 5.32 -9.97 15.40
N VAL A 10 6.30 -10.33 14.57
CA VAL A 10 6.71 -9.53 13.41
C VAL A 10 5.62 -9.51 12.36
N SER A 11 4.99 -10.64 12.02
CA SER A 11 3.91 -10.65 11.03
C SER A 11 2.70 -9.80 11.44
N VAL A 12 2.25 -9.93 12.70
CA VAL A 12 1.11 -9.18 13.22
C VAL A 12 1.43 -7.68 13.34
N SER A 13 2.64 -7.33 13.79
CA SER A 13 3.06 -5.92 13.87
C SER A 13 3.17 -5.27 12.49
N LEU A 14 3.73 -5.97 11.49
CA LEU A 14 3.80 -5.47 10.12
C LEU A 14 2.40 -5.25 9.52
N CYS A 15 1.48 -6.18 9.72
CA CYS A 15 0.08 -6.02 9.32
C CYS A 15 -0.59 -4.82 10.02
N SER A 16 -0.35 -4.66 11.32
CA SER A 16 -0.92 -3.54 12.09
C SER A 16 -0.38 -2.21 11.58
N LEU A 17 0.93 -2.12 11.31
CA LEU A 17 1.55 -0.93 10.72
C LEU A 17 0.98 -0.63 9.32
N ALA A 18 0.75 -1.65 8.50
CA ALA A 18 0.13 -1.49 7.19
C ALA A 18 -1.28 -0.87 7.31
N VAL A 19 -2.10 -1.31 8.28
CA VAL A 19 -3.43 -0.74 8.55
C VAL A 19 -3.35 0.71 9.03
N LEU A 20 -2.41 1.03 9.93
CA LEU A 20 -2.23 2.40 10.41
C LEU A 20 -1.78 3.35 9.28
N LEU A 21 -0.85 2.89 8.43
CA LEU A 21 -0.44 3.63 7.23
C LEU A 21 -1.62 3.81 6.27
N TRP A 22 -2.44 2.78 6.07
CA TRP A 22 -3.64 2.85 5.24
C TRP A 22 -4.62 3.92 5.73
N MET A 23 -4.93 3.94 7.03
CA MET A 23 -5.77 4.99 7.63
C MET A 23 -5.15 6.39 7.48
N SER A 24 -3.83 6.46 7.41
CA SER A 24 -3.08 7.72 7.25
C SER A 24 -2.85 8.15 5.79
N ILE A 25 -3.30 7.38 4.79
CA ILE A 25 -3.13 7.72 3.36
C ILE A 25 -3.72 9.10 3.06
N GLY A 26 -4.87 9.45 3.65
CA GLY A 26 -5.50 10.76 3.45
C GLY A 26 -4.61 11.94 3.87
N THR A 27 -3.74 11.74 4.86
CA THR A 27 -2.77 12.76 5.31
C THR A 27 -1.55 12.84 4.39
N PHE A 28 -1.10 11.70 3.84
CA PHE A 28 0.07 11.63 2.96
C PHE A 28 -0.24 11.90 1.47
N SER A 29 -1.50 11.81 1.04
CA SER A 29 -1.97 12.01 -0.35
C SER A 29 -1.94 13.48 -0.83
N ARG A 30 -1.13 14.34 -0.21
CA ARG A 30 -0.90 15.73 -0.70
C ARG A 30 -0.27 15.77 -2.09
N THR A 31 0.42 14.72 -2.51
CA THR A 31 1.00 14.59 -3.85
C THR A 31 0.77 13.18 -4.40
N GLU A 32 0.63 13.05 -5.72
CA GLU A 32 0.49 11.73 -6.39
C GLU A 32 1.67 10.80 -6.06
N ALA A 33 2.88 11.36 -6.02
CA ALA A 33 4.09 10.59 -5.71
C ALA A 33 4.08 10.04 -4.27
N ALA A 34 3.58 10.81 -3.30
CA ALA A 34 3.47 10.38 -1.91
C ALA A 34 2.37 9.33 -1.73
N GLU A 35 1.26 9.44 -2.45
CA GLU A 35 0.20 8.43 -2.45
C GLU A 35 0.69 7.09 -3.04
N LEU A 36 1.34 7.14 -4.20
CA LEU A 36 1.94 5.95 -4.83
C LEU A 36 3.01 5.31 -3.93
N LEU A 37 3.84 6.13 -3.27
CA LEU A 37 4.83 5.63 -2.33
C LEU A 37 4.16 4.95 -1.12
N ALA A 38 3.14 5.57 -0.52
CA ALA A 38 2.42 5.01 0.62
C ALA A 38 1.74 3.67 0.26
N GLN A 39 1.07 3.61 -0.90
CA GLN A 39 0.44 2.40 -1.42
C GLN A 39 1.47 1.27 -1.65
N ARG A 40 2.62 1.58 -2.24
CA ARG A 40 3.72 0.61 -2.42
C ARG A 40 4.30 0.12 -1.09
N VAL A 41 4.47 1.01 -0.11
CA VAL A 41 4.97 0.64 1.22
C VAL A 41 3.97 -0.29 1.91
N ILE A 42 2.67 0.03 1.88
CA ILE A 42 1.62 -0.82 2.46
C ILE A 42 1.60 -2.19 1.77
N ALA A 43 1.65 -2.22 0.43
CA ALA A 43 1.70 -3.47 -0.32
C ALA A 43 2.93 -4.33 0.06
N ALA A 44 4.11 -3.71 0.19
CA ALA A 44 5.31 -4.41 0.62
C ALA A 44 5.18 -4.99 2.03
N LEU A 45 4.65 -4.21 2.99
CA LEU A 45 4.40 -4.68 4.36
C LEU A 45 3.43 -5.87 4.39
N CYS A 46 2.36 -5.82 3.60
CA CYS A 46 1.38 -6.90 3.48
C CYS A 46 1.99 -8.16 2.83
N ILE A 47 2.84 -8.03 1.80
CA ILE A 47 3.54 -9.18 1.19
C ILE A 47 4.50 -9.83 2.19
N ILE A 48 5.30 -9.02 2.88
CA ILE A 48 6.25 -9.53 3.88
C ILE A 48 5.47 -10.25 4.99
N SER A 49 4.39 -9.66 5.50
CA SER A 49 3.56 -10.31 6.51
C SER A 49 2.93 -11.62 6.00
N ALA A 50 2.42 -11.66 4.76
CA ALA A 50 1.89 -12.88 4.16
C ALA A 50 2.94 -14.00 4.08
N ILE A 51 4.19 -13.68 3.71
CA ILE A 51 5.29 -14.64 3.67
C ILE A 51 5.59 -15.18 5.07
N LEU A 52 5.64 -14.31 6.09
CA LEU A 52 5.87 -14.75 7.47
C LEU A 52 4.73 -15.61 8.00
N LEU A 53 3.46 -15.25 7.72
CA LEU A 53 2.30 -16.05 8.13
C LEU A 53 2.30 -17.43 7.46
N PHE A 54 2.72 -17.51 6.20
CA PHE A 54 2.87 -18.78 5.50
C PHE A 54 4.00 -19.64 6.08
N ALA A 55 5.14 -19.01 6.41
CA ALA A 55 6.24 -19.67 7.10
C ALA A 55 5.82 -20.19 8.49
N LEU A 56 5.09 -19.38 9.26
CA LEU A 56 4.56 -19.72 10.58
C LEU A 56 3.64 -20.95 10.51
N HIS A 57 2.77 -21.01 9.49
CA HIS A 57 1.91 -22.18 9.26
C HIS A 57 2.70 -23.47 9.03
N HIS A 58 3.77 -23.40 8.22
CA HIS A 58 4.65 -24.53 7.94
C HIS A 58 5.42 -25.00 9.18
N MET A 59 5.86 -24.06 10.02
CA MET A 59 6.56 -24.36 11.27
C MET A 59 5.64 -24.89 12.38
N GLY A 60 4.33 -24.93 12.14
CA GLY A 60 3.36 -25.38 13.14
C GLY A 60 3.03 -24.33 14.20
N GLY A 61 3.33 -23.06 13.93
CA GLY A 61 2.94 -21.96 14.80
C GLY A 61 1.42 -21.82 14.86
N GLU A 62 0.94 -21.38 16.01
CA GLU A 62 -0.46 -21.05 16.24
C GLU A 62 -0.59 -19.52 16.27
N LEU A 63 -1.59 -18.99 15.58
CA LEU A 63 -1.92 -17.57 15.66
C LEU A 63 -3.16 -17.46 16.57
N TRP A 64 -3.05 -16.72 17.67
CA TRP A 64 -4.14 -16.58 18.65
C TRP A 64 -4.73 -17.94 19.10
N GLY A 65 -3.88 -18.93 19.37
CA GLY A 65 -4.29 -20.25 19.84
C GLY A 65 -4.97 -21.13 18.78
N SER A 66 -4.90 -20.77 17.50
CA SER A 66 -5.39 -21.61 16.41
C SER A 66 -4.45 -21.61 15.21
N ARG A 67 -3.99 -22.81 14.85
CA ARG A 67 -3.15 -23.03 13.67
C ARG A 67 -3.84 -22.67 12.36
N ASN A 68 -5.16 -22.76 12.30
CA ASN A 68 -5.92 -22.55 11.06
C ASN A 68 -6.17 -21.09 10.72
N VAL A 69 -5.91 -20.15 11.64
CA VAL A 69 -6.16 -18.72 11.43
C VAL A 69 -5.05 -18.06 10.59
N ALA A 70 -3.83 -18.59 10.63
CA ALA A 70 -2.70 -18.05 9.87
C ALA A 70 -2.94 -18.05 8.35
N ARG A 71 -3.59 -19.10 7.82
CA ARG A 71 -3.89 -19.25 6.38
C ARG A 71 -4.84 -18.19 5.82
N PRO A 72 -6.08 -18.02 6.32
CA PRO A 72 -6.97 -16.99 5.79
C PRO A 72 -6.38 -15.59 5.97
N LEU A 73 -5.64 -15.35 7.05
CA LEU A 73 -5.01 -14.04 7.30
C LEU A 73 -3.89 -13.75 6.30
N ALA A 74 -3.09 -14.76 5.92
CA ALA A 74 -2.12 -14.64 4.85
C ALA A 74 -2.79 -14.33 3.50
N VAL A 75 -3.92 -14.99 3.19
CA VAL A 75 -4.68 -14.72 1.96
C VAL A 75 -5.22 -13.30 1.93
N VAL A 76 -5.79 -12.82 3.04
CA VAL A 76 -6.26 -11.43 3.16
C VAL A 76 -5.10 -10.45 2.96
N ALA A 77 -3.93 -10.70 3.57
CA ALA A 77 -2.76 -9.86 3.38
C ALA A 77 -2.31 -9.80 1.90
N VAL A 78 -2.35 -10.92 1.18
CA VAL A 78 -2.07 -10.94 -0.27
C VAL A 78 -3.10 -10.13 -1.06
N ILE A 79 -4.39 -10.28 -0.76
CA ILE A 79 -5.45 -9.51 -1.43
C ILE A 79 -5.25 -8.00 -1.22
N VAL A 80 -4.97 -7.58 0.02
CA VAL A 80 -4.70 -6.17 0.34
C VAL A 80 -3.43 -5.67 -0.35
N ALA A 81 -2.38 -6.49 -0.42
CA ALA A 81 -1.17 -6.12 -1.16
C ALA A 81 -1.45 -5.89 -2.64
N LEU A 82 -2.20 -6.79 -3.28
CA LEU A 82 -2.58 -6.64 -4.68
C LEU A 82 -3.46 -5.40 -4.90
N ALA A 83 -4.41 -5.14 -3.99
CA ALA A 83 -5.23 -3.94 -4.03
C ALA A 83 -4.39 -2.66 -3.89
N GLY A 84 -3.39 -2.65 -3.01
CA GLY A 84 -2.46 -1.54 -2.85
C GLY A 84 -1.50 -1.33 -4.04
N MET A 85 -1.28 -2.35 -4.87
CA MET A 85 -0.52 -2.19 -6.12
C MET A 85 -1.36 -1.54 -7.24
N LEU A 86 -2.69 -1.57 -7.13
CA LEU A 86 -3.59 -0.87 -8.05
C LEU A 86 -3.64 0.60 -7.64
N ASN A 87 -2.86 1.42 -8.35
CA ASN A 87 -2.80 2.87 -8.17
C ASN A 87 -4.22 3.48 -8.13
N ILE A 88 -4.65 3.98 -6.97
CA ILE A 88 -6.00 4.55 -6.80
C ILE A 88 -6.13 5.88 -7.57
N LYS A 89 -5.06 6.66 -7.66
CA LYS A 89 -4.89 7.69 -8.69
C LYS A 89 -4.20 7.09 -9.91
N GLY A 90 -4.97 6.72 -10.92
CA GLY A 90 -4.43 6.68 -12.28
C GLY A 90 -3.84 8.06 -12.59
N LYS A 91 -2.61 8.11 -13.14
CA LYS A 91 -1.92 9.33 -13.62
C LYS A 91 -2.94 10.42 -13.90
N ASP A 92 -2.96 11.53 -13.16
CA ASP A 92 -3.94 12.60 -13.31
C ASP A 92 -4.05 13.03 -14.81
N ILE A 93 -4.92 12.33 -15.56
CA ILE A 93 -5.40 12.69 -16.90
C ILE A 93 -6.58 13.65 -16.76
N ARG A 94 -7.03 13.90 -15.52
CA ARG A 94 -7.75 15.11 -15.16
C ARG A 94 -6.78 16.28 -15.25
N GLY A 95 -6.56 16.68 -16.50
CA GLY A 95 -6.03 17.97 -16.84
C GLY A 95 -6.99 19.05 -16.35
N GLU A 96 -6.90 19.39 -15.06
CA GLU A 96 -6.84 20.82 -14.76
C GLU A 96 -5.55 21.33 -15.41
N THR A 97 -5.66 21.56 -16.71
CA THR A 97 -4.72 22.43 -17.40
C THR A 97 -4.81 23.72 -16.63
N ASN A 98 -3.82 23.98 -15.78
CA ASN A 98 -3.73 25.18 -14.97
C ASN A 98 -4.11 26.37 -15.88
N PRO A 99 -5.15 27.17 -15.56
CA PRO A 99 -5.62 28.25 -16.44
C PRO A 99 -4.48 29.22 -16.82
N HIS A 100 -3.44 29.31 -15.98
CA HIS A 100 -2.23 30.04 -16.27
C HIS A 100 -1.38 29.43 -17.41
N ASN A 101 -1.33 28.11 -17.54
CA ASN A 101 -0.70 27.42 -18.67
C ASN A 101 -1.56 27.51 -19.95
N ILE A 102 -2.90 27.46 -19.85
CA ILE A 102 -3.78 27.69 -21.01
C ILE A 102 -3.57 29.11 -21.57
N ALA A 103 -3.48 30.11 -20.69
CA ALA A 103 -3.26 31.50 -21.07
C ALA A 103 -1.91 31.70 -21.77
N LYS A 104 -0.83 31.06 -21.29
CA LYS A 104 0.51 31.12 -21.93
C LYS A 104 0.50 30.51 -23.33
N ILE A 105 -0.07 29.32 -23.50
CA ILE A 105 -0.18 28.66 -24.81
C ILE A 105 -1.01 29.51 -25.78
N ARG A 106 -2.03 30.23 -25.28
CA ARG A 106 -2.86 31.14 -26.09
C ARG A 106 -2.13 32.44 -26.48
N GLN A 107 -1.18 32.91 -25.67
CA GLN A 107 -0.34 34.06 -26.01
C GLN A 107 0.75 33.70 -27.02
N GLU A 108 1.37 32.53 -26.89
CA GLU A 108 2.37 32.03 -27.85
C GLU A 108 1.77 31.71 -29.22
N LYS A 109 0.48 31.33 -29.28
CA LYS A 109 -0.24 31.06 -30.53
C LYS A 109 -0.84 32.29 -31.22
N LYS A 110 -0.71 33.51 -30.68
CA LYS A 110 -1.17 34.69 -31.42
C LYS A 110 -0.22 34.93 -32.61
N PRO A 111 -0.73 34.92 -33.86
CA PRO A 111 0.06 35.38 -34.99
C PRO A 111 0.47 36.83 -34.75
N LYS A 112 1.72 37.12 -35.09
CA LYS A 112 2.33 38.43 -34.95
C LYS A 112 1.96 39.23 -36.19
N ASP A 113 0.72 39.71 -36.21
CA ASP A 113 0.20 40.64 -37.23
C ASP A 113 0.30 42.09 -36.72
#